data_AF-A0A2W1JSR0-F1
#
_entry.id   AF-A0A2W1JSR0-F1
#
_cell.length_a   1.000
_cell.length_b   1.000
_cell.length_c   1.000
_cell.angle_alpha   90.00
_cell.angle_beta   90.00
_cell.angle_gamma   90.00
#
_symmetry.space_group_name_H-M   'P 1'
#
loop_
_entity.id
_entity.type
_entity.pdbx_description
1 polymer ?
#
loop_
_entity_poly.entity_id
_entity_poly.type
_entity_poly.pdbx_seq_one_letter_code
_entity_poly.pdbx_strand_id
1 'polypeptide(L)'
;MKTNVNATHTNAWITQTWISFFLSITATGIGILYLPVNPWVKGYLGMGFLFSIGSTVSLAKTIRDVDESKRMLSRIDEAKLERLLAEYDPYQSAQ
;
A
#
# COMPACT_ATOMS: atom_id res chain seq x y z
N MET A 1 4.17 18.23 -19.00
CA MET A 1 2.78 17.96 -18.59
C MET A 1 2.71 16.58 -17.95
N LYS A 2 2.97 16.47 -16.64
CA LYS A 2 2.82 15.19 -15.94
C LYS A 2 1.32 14.97 -15.72
N THR A 3 0.75 14.01 -16.43
CA THR A 3 -0.64 13.59 -16.24
C THR A 3 -0.80 13.05 -14.82
N ASN A 4 -1.62 13.70 -14.00
CA ASN A 4 -2.04 13.18 -12.70
C ASN A 4 -2.86 11.92 -12.94
N VAL A 5 -2.21 10.77 -13.00
CA VAL A 5 -2.88 9.47 -13.07
C VAL A 5 -3.40 9.16 -11.67
N ASN A 6 -4.55 9.72 -11.32
CA ASN A 6 -5.36 9.18 -10.24
C ASN A 6 -5.92 7.83 -10.71
N ALA A 7 -5.10 6.78 -10.65
CA ALA A 7 -5.52 5.41 -10.93
C ALA A 7 -6.38 4.89 -9.76
N THR A 8 -7.56 5.47 -9.57
CA THR A 8 -8.55 4.94 -8.65
C THR A 8 -9.15 3.69 -9.31
N HIS A 9 -9.00 2.54 -8.65
CA HIS A 9 -9.61 1.30 -9.13
C HIS A 9 -11.13 1.40 -9.14
N THR A 10 -11.79 0.65 -10.04
CA THR A 10 -13.24 0.58 -10.08
C THR A 10 -13.78 -0.04 -8.79
N ASN A 11 -14.99 0.38 -8.37
CA ASN A 11 -15.64 -0.18 -7.17
C ASN A 11 -15.77 -1.71 -7.23
N ALA A 12 -16.04 -2.26 -8.42
CA ALA A 12 -16.12 -3.70 -8.63
C ALA A 12 -14.80 -4.42 -8.28
N TRP A 13 -13.66 -3.88 -8.70
CA TRP A 13 -12.34 -4.43 -8.39
C TRP A 13 -12.01 -4.36 -6.89
N ILE A 14 -12.37 -3.24 -6.26
CA ILE A 14 -12.19 -3.06 -4.81
C ILE A 14 -13.01 -4.12 -4.05
N THR A 15 -14.28 -4.30 -4.40
CA THR A 15 -15.15 -5.32 -3.80
C THR A 15 -14.61 -6.73 -4.03
N GLN A 16 -14.19 -7.07 -5.25
CA GLN A 16 -13.61 -8.38 -5.54
C GLN A 16 -12.38 -8.66 -4.66
N THR A 17 -11.47 -7.69 -4.54
CA THR A 17 -10.24 -7.85 -3.74
C THR A 17 -10.57 -8.16 -2.28
N TRP A 18 -11.56 -7.47 -1.70
CA TRP A 18 -12.03 -7.76 -0.35
C TRP A 18 -12.64 -9.16 -0.23
N ILE A 19 -13.48 -9.56 -1.19
CA ILE A 19 -14.07 -10.90 -1.20
C ILE A 19 -12.98 -11.97 -1.27
N SER A 20 -12.00 -11.83 -2.18
CA SER A 20 -10.89 -12.78 -2.31
C SER A 20 -10.04 -12.88 -1.05
N PHE A 21 -9.80 -11.76 -0.37
CA PHE A 21 -9.06 -11.73 0.90
C PHE A 21 -9.79 -12.52 2.00
N PHE A 22 -11.07 -12.24 2.22
CA PHE A 22 -11.86 -12.97 3.21
C PHE A 22 -12.04 -14.44 2.84
N LEU A 23 -12.23 -14.76 1.56
CA LEU A 23 -12.32 -16.14 1.08
C LEU A 23 -11.03 -16.92 1.36
N SER A 24 -9.86 -16.31 1.10
CA SER A 24 -8.56 -16.94 1.40
C SER A 24 -8.37 -17.20 2.90
N ILE A 25 -8.71 -16.21 3.74
CA ILE A 25 -8.58 -16.35 5.19
C ILE A 25 -9.50 -17.45 5.72
N THR A 26 -10.76 -17.44 5.30
CA THR A 26 -11.76 -18.42 5.74
C THR A 26 -11.43 -19.82 5.25
N ALA A 27 -11.05 -19.98 3.98
CA ALA A 27 -10.65 -21.28 3.44
C ALA A 27 -9.47 -21.89 4.21
N THR A 28 -8.44 -21.09 4.50
CA THR A 28 -7.27 -21.54 5.27
C THR A 28 -7.64 -21.84 6.72
N GLY A 29 -8.45 -20.99 7.36
CA GLY A 29 -8.94 -21.19 8.72
C GLY A 29 -9.75 -22.47 8.86
N ILE A 30 -10.68 -22.73 7.94
CA ILE A 30 -11.45 -23.98 7.86
C ILE A 30 -10.49 -25.17 7.68
N GLY A 31 -9.51 -25.06 6.79
CA GLY A 31 -8.49 -26.10 6.59
C GLY A 31 -7.74 -26.47 7.88
N ILE A 32 -7.34 -25.48 8.67
CA ILE A 32 -6.69 -25.71 9.98
C ILE A 32 -7.65 -26.39 10.96
N LEU A 33 -8.93 -26.00 10.99
CA LEU A 33 -9.92 -26.59 11.90
C LEU A 33 -10.23 -28.05 11.58
N TYR A 34 -10.39 -28.39 10.30
CA TYR A 34 -10.71 -29.75 9.84
C TYR A 34 -9.51 -30.71 9.79
N LEU A 35 -8.29 -30.21 10.01
CA LEU A 35 -7.08 -31.03 9.99
C LEU A 35 -7.13 -32.11 11.10
N PRO A 36 -6.93 -33.42 10.81
CA PRO A 36 -7.01 -34.48 11.81
C PRO A 36 -5.69 -34.61 12.61
N VAL A 37 -5.32 -33.54 13.30
CA VAL A 37 -4.08 -33.45 14.10
C VAL A 37 -4.35 -32.99 15.53
N ASN A 38 -3.34 -33.11 16.38
CA ASN A 38 -3.41 -32.66 17.77
C ASN A 38 -3.75 -31.15 17.87
N PRO A 39 -4.60 -30.73 18.83
CA PRO A 39 -4.95 -29.32 19.06
C PRO A 39 -3.75 -28.37 19.19
N TRP A 40 -2.64 -28.83 19.77
CA TRP A 40 -1.42 -28.02 19.88
C TRP A 40 -0.83 -27.65 18.51
N VAL A 41 -0.85 -28.58 17.56
CA VAL A 41 -0.37 -28.33 16.19
C VAL A 41 -1.30 -27.35 15.48
N LYS A 42 -2.61 -27.48 15.67
CA LYS A 42 -3.59 -26.50 15.16
C LYS A 42 -3.35 -25.11 15.72
N GLY A 43 -3.05 -25.02 17.02
CA GLY A 43 -2.70 -23.77 17.70
C GLY A 43 -1.43 -23.13 17.12
N TYR A 44 -0.38 -23.92 16.89
CA TYR A 44 0.86 -23.44 16.26
C TYR A 44 0.60 -22.89 14.84
N LEU A 45 -0.14 -23.63 14.01
CA LEU A 45 -0.52 -23.18 12.67
C LEU A 45 -1.40 -21.92 12.71
N GLY A 46 -2.36 -21.86 13.65
CA GLY A 46 -3.23 -20.70 13.84
C GLY A 46 -2.46 -19.45 14.25
N MET A 47 -1.49 -19.57 15.17
CA MET A 47 -0.62 -18.45 15.55
C MET A 47 0.19 -17.93 14.37
N GLY A 48 0.85 -18.83 13.62
CA GLY A 48 1.64 -18.45 12.44
C GLY A 48 0.77 -17.80 11.35
N PHE A 49 -0.42 -18.35 11.12
CA PHE A 49 -1.39 -17.81 10.16
C PHE A 49 -1.85 -16.39 10.54
N LEU A 50 -2.27 -16.16 11.78
CA LEU A 50 -2.69 -14.84 12.26
C LEU A 50 -1.53 -13.83 12.21
N PHE A 51 -0.32 -14.23 12.62
CA PHE A 51 0.86 -13.38 12.57
C PHE A 51 1.25 -13.03 11.11
N SER A 52 1.12 -13.98 10.19
CA SER A 52 1.37 -13.73 8.76
C SER A 52 0.38 -12.72 8.17
N ILE A 53 -0.91 -12.82 8.49
CA ILE A 53 -1.92 -11.84 8.06
C ILE A 53 -1.60 -10.45 8.63
N GLY A 54 -1.36 -10.37 9.94
CA GLY A 54 -1.05 -9.12 10.62
C GLY A 54 0.19 -8.43 10.05
N SER A 55 1.29 -9.18 9.86
CA SER A 55 2.52 -8.65 9.28
C SER A 55 2.36 -8.21 7.83
N THR A 56 1.57 -8.93 7.02
CA THR A 56 1.27 -8.54 5.63
C THR A 56 0.51 -7.21 5.57
N VAL A 57 -0.50 -7.01 6.43
CA VAL A 57 -1.25 -5.74 6.48
C VAL A 57 -0.36 -4.59 6.94
N SER A 58 0.47 -4.80 7.96
CA SER A 58 1.43 -3.79 8.42
C SER A 58 2.44 -3.45 7.34
N LEU A 59 2.98 -4.44 6.64
CA LEU A 59 3.91 -4.23 5.53
C LEU A 59 3.27 -3.46 4.38
N ALA A 60 2.03 -3.81 4.00
CA ALA A 60 1.29 -3.12 2.95
C ALA A 60 1.04 -1.63 3.29
N LYS A 61 0.74 -1.33 4.57
CA LYS A 61 0.62 0.05 5.06
C LYS A 61 1.96 0.77 4.96
N THR A 62 3.04 0.20 5.50
CA THR A 62 4.37 0.81 5.43
C THR A 62 4.80 1.13 4.00
N ILE A 63 4.57 0.22 3.05
CA ILE A 63 4.90 0.45 1.64
C ILE A 63 4.06 1.60 1.06
N ARG A 64 2.75 1.64 1.36
CA ARG A 64 1.86 2.72 0.92
C ARG A 64 2.29 4.07 1.52
N ASP A 65 2.57 4.11 2.81
CA ASP A 65 2.99 5.32 3.53
C ASP A 65 4.31 5.87 2.96
N VAL A 66 5.25 4.99 2.59
CA VAL A 66 6.51 5.36 1.92
C VAL A 66 6.27 5.93 0.52
N ASP A 67 5.35 5.34 -0.26
CA ASP A 67 5.01 5.84 -1.60
C ASP A 67 4.33 7.21 -1.54
N GLU A 68 3.36 7.38 -0.63
CA GLU A 68 2.67 8.65 -0.40
C GLU A 68 3.65 9.74 0.05
N SER A 69 4.57 9.42 0.97
CA SER A 69 5.61 10.34 1.43
C SER A 69 6.52 10.82 0.30
N LYS A 70 6.96 9.90 -0.58
CA LYS A 70 7.79 10.24 -1.76
C LYS A 70 7.05 11.17 -2.73
N ARG A 71 5.77 10.90 -2.98
CA ARG A 71 4.94 11.78 -3.84
C ARG A 71 4.80 13.18 -3.23
N MET A 72 4.58 13.29 -1.92
CA MET A 72 4.52 14.60 -1.26
C MET A 72 5.83 15.38 -1.35
N LEU A 73 6.97 14.72 -1.11
CA LEU A 73 8.29 15.34 -1.23
C LEU A 73 8.53 15.88 -2.64
N SER A 74 8.23 15.10 -3.68
CA SER A 74 8.41 15.53 -5.07
C SER A 74 7.62 16.80 -5.41
N ARG A 75 6.41 16.96 -4.85
CA ARG A 75 5.58 18.17 -5.05
C ARG A 75 6.18 19.40 -4.35
N ILE A 76 6.81 19.21 -3.20
CA ILE A 76 7.49 20.29 -2.47
C ILE A 76 8.75 20.71 -3.23
N ASP A 77 9.53 19.74 -3.72
CA ASP A 77 10.74 20.01 -4.49
C ASP A 77 10.39 20.74 -5.80
N GLU A 78 9.33 20.33 -6.49
CA GLU A 78 8.81 21.04 -7.66
C GLU A 78 8.44 22.49 -7.34
N ALA A 79 7.68 22.75 -6.26
CA ALA A 79 7.31 24.11 -5.86
C ALA A 79 8.51 24.98 -5.44
N LYS A 80 9.51 24.39 -4.77
CA LYS A 80 10.76 25.09 -4.43
C LYS A 80 11.58 25.40 -5.66
N LEU A 81 11.66 24.47 -6.61
CA LEU A 81 12.36 24.65 -7.88
C LEU A 81 11.70 25.79 -8.67
N GLU A 82 10.37 25.78 -8.79
CA GLU A 82 9.62 26.86 -9.45
C GLU A 82 9.89 28.22 -8.81
N ARG A 83 9.96 28.30 -7.48
CA ARG A 83 10.30 29.54 -6.78
C ARG A 83 11.74 29.99 -7.04
N LEU A 84 12.71 29.08 -7.02
CA LEU A 84 14.11 29.41 -7.31
C LEU A 84 14.29 29.89 -8.75
N LEU A 85 13.60 29.27 -9.71
CA LEU A 85 13.60 29.69 -11.11
C LEU A 85 12.92 31.06 -11.30
N ALA A 86 11.84 31.35 -10.56
CA ALA A 86 11.17 32.63 -10.63
C ALA A 86 11.99 33.77 -10.01
N GLU A 87 12.74 33.49 -8.93
CA GLU A 87 13.59 34.48 -8.26
C GLU A 87 14.92 34.68 -8.99
N TYR A 88 15.40 33.67 -9.71
CA TYR A 88 16.58 33.73 -10.55
C TYR A 88 16.19 33.56 -12.02
N ASP A 89 15.58 34.59 -12.62
CA ASP A 89 15.35 34.66 -14.06
C ASP A 89 16.54 35.36 -14.77
N PRO A 90 17.51 34.60 -15.32
CA PRO A 90 18.68 35.17 -15.97
C PRO A 90 18.37 35.89 -17.30
N TYR A 91 17.13 35.87 -17.80
CA TYR A 91 16.75 36.57 -19.03
C TYR A 91 16.21 37.98 -18.80
N GLN A 92 15.92 38.36 -17.55
CA GLN A 92 15.45 39.71 -17.21
C GLN A 92 16.59 40.74 -17.09
N SER A 93 17.85 40.30 -16.98
CA SER A 93 19.04 41.15 -16.88
C SER A 93 19.75 41.44 -18.22
N ALA A 94 19.24 40.89 -19.32
CA ALA A 94 19.81 41.03 -20.67
C ALA A 94 19.02 41.99 -21.59
N GLN A 95 18.08 42.76 -21.05
CA GLN A 95 17.32 43.81 -21.75
C GLN A 95 17.36 45.12 -20.96
#